data_AF-A0A8T1T6E5-F1
#
_entry.id   AF-A0A8T1T6E5-F1
#
_cell.length_a   1.000
_cell.length_b   1.000
_cell.length_c   1.000
_cell.angle_alpha   90.00
_cell.angle_beta   90.00
_cell.angle_gamma   90.00
#
_symmetry.space_group_name_H-M   'P 1'
#
loop_
_entity.id
_entity.type
_entity.pdbx_description
1 polymer ?
#
loop_
_entity_poly.entity_id
_entity_poly.type
_entity_poly.pdbx_seq_one_letter_code
_entity_poly.pdbx_strand_id
1 'polypeptide(L)'
;MANHGLVCITRAGNDAQKFIYESDTLWQHKNNIHLVEEWITNDISSTKIRRALRRGQSIRYLVPDAVRGYIEKHNLYSSESEDRNAGVILAPLQKYARGCKQEQTL
;
A
#
# COMPACT_ATOMS: atom_id res chain seq x y z
N MET A 1 -24.89 8.52 1.76
CA MET A 1 -24.40 8.52 3.15
C MET A 1 -23.07 7.78 3.16
N ALA A 2 -22.05 8.31 3.84
CA ALA A 2 -20.77 7.62 4.00
C ALA A 2 -20.92 6.59 5.13
N ASN A 3 -20.75 5.30 4.81
CA ASN A 3 -21.08 4.19 5.73
C ASN A 3 -19.87 3.68 6.55
N HIS A 4 -18.67 4.23 6.31
CA HIS A 4 -17.42 3.82 6.94
C HIS A 4 -16.51 5.03 7.15
N GLY A 5 -15.56 4.90 8.09
CA GLY A 5 -14.51 5.88 8.36
C GLY A 5 -13.11 5.39 7.97
N LEU A 6 -12.13 6.30 8.01
CA LEU A 6 -10.73 6.01 7.68
C LEU A 6 -9.85 6.38 8.87
N VAL A 7 -9.01 5.46 9.34
CA VAL A 7 -7.91 5.77 10.26
C VAL A 7 -6.61 5.70 9.45
N CYS A 8 -5.94 6.84 9.26
CA CYS A 8 -4.73 6.95 8.47
C CYS A 8 -3.53 7.16 9.40
N ILE A 9 -2.62 6.18 9.45
CA ILE A 9 -1.34 6.29 10.16
C ILE A 9 -0.35 6.96 9.22
N THR A 10 0.13 8.14 9.59
CA THR A 10 1.07 8.90 8.76
C THR A 10 2.49 8.46 9.04
N ARG A 11 3.31 8.48 7.99
CA ARG A 11 4.75 8.27 8.05
C ARG A 11 5.46 9.56 7.66
N ALA A 12 6.67 9.78 8.18
CA ALA A 12 7.48 10.93 7.83
C ALA A 12 7.60 11.09 6.30
N GLY A 13 7.27 12.29 5.79
CA GLY A 13 7.32 12.63 4.36
C GLY A 13 5.99 12.64 3.62
N ASN A 14 4.86 12.33 4.26
CA ASN A 14 3.52 12.53 3.69
C ASN A 14 2.65 13.45 4.56
N ASP A 15 2.17 14.55 3.97
CA ASP A 15 1.24 15.47 4.64
C ASP A 15 -0.21 15.07 4.34
N ALA A 16 -0.70 14.07 5.08
CA ALA A 16 -2.08 13.60 4.94
C ALA A 16 -3.10 14.68 5.32
N GLN A 17 -2.74 15.61 6.21
CA GLN A 17 -3.62 16.69 6.61
C GLN A 17 -3.85 17.67 5.47
N LYS A 18 -2.77 18.08 4.80
CA LYS A 18 -2.85 18.89 3.58
C LYS A 18 -3.66 18.19 2.50
N PHE A 19 -3.45 16.89 2.28
CA PHE A 19 -4.21 16.13 1.28
C PHE A 19 -5.72 16.09 1.57
N ILE A 20 -6.12 15.96 2.83
CA ILE A 20 -7.54 16.03 3.23
C ILE A 20 -8.11 17.43 3.02
N TYR A 21 -7.34 18.47 3.33
CA TYR A 21 -7.75 19.86 3.16
C TYR A 21 -7.95 20.24 1.68
N GLU A 22 -7.09 19.75 0.79
CA GLU A 22 -7.15 20.03 -0.65
C GLU A 22 -8.28 19.30 -1.39
N SER A 23 -8.96 18.35 -0.74
CA SER A 23 -10.05 17.56 -1.34
C SER A 23 -11.39 17.86 -0.69
N ASP A 24 -12.30 18.50 -1.44
CA ASP A 24 -13.66 18.82 -0.96
C ASP A 24 -14.40 17.60 -0.40
N THR A 25 -14.32 16.46 -1.09
CA THR A 25 -14.97 15.21 -0.67
C THR A 25 -14.42 14.70 0.67
N LEU A 26 -13.10 14.74 0.87
CA LEU A 26 -12.49 14.31 2.13
C LEU A 26 -12.78 15.32 3.24
N TRP A 27 -12.73 16.61 2.94
CA TRP A 27 -13.02 17.68 3.89
C TRP A 27 -14.45 17.61 4.43
N GLN A 28 -15.44 17.36 3.56
CA GLN A 28 -16.84 17.15 3.95
C GLN A 28 -17.01 15.99 4.95
N HIS A 29 -16.16 14.97 4.86
CA HIS A 29 -16.19 13.79 5.71
C HIS A 29 -15.07 13.75 6.77
N LYS A 30 -14.36 14.86 6.99
CA LYS A 30 -13.16 14.90 7.85
C LYS A 30 -13.38 14.41 9.28
N ASN A 31 -14.59 14.56 9.82
CA ASN A 31 -14.93 14.10 11.16
C ASN A 31 -14.88 12.56 11.30
N ASN A 32 -14.90 11.85 10.17
CA ASN A 32 -14.80 10.39 10.09
C ASN A 32 -13.44 9.93 9.52
N ILE A 33 -12.48 10.85 9.44
CA ILE A 33 -11.10 10.58 9.03
C ILE A 33 -10.18 10.92 10.20
N HIS A 34 -9.56 9.90 10.79
CA HIS A 34 -8.68 10.05 11.94
C HIS A 34 -7.23 9.91 11.49
N LEU A 35 -6.45 10.99 11.62
CA LEU A 35 -5.01 10.96 11.40
C LEU A 35 -4.31 10.53 12.70
N VAL A 36 -3.42 9.54 12.59
CA VAL A 36 -2.62 9.04 13.71
C VAL A 36 -1.15 9.24 13.34
N GLU A 37 -0.46 10.07 14.12
CA GLU A 37 0.95 10.36 13.89
C GLU A 37 1.85 9.26 14.47
N GLU A 38 2.72 8.70 13.63
CA GLU A 38 3.76 7.78 14.05
C GLU A 38 5.02 8.55 14.48
N TRP A 39 5.22 8.70 15.79
CA TRP A 39 6.39 9.40 16.36
C TRP A 39 7.72 8.64 16.18
N ILE A 40 7.66 7.31 16.13
CA ILE A 40 8.83 6.43 15.95
C ILE A 40 8.77 5.86 14.55
N THR A 41 9.64 6.34 13.66
CA THR A 41 9.60 5.98 12.25
C THR A 41 9.87 4.49 12.02
N ASN A 42 8.88 3.78 11.49
CA ASN A 42 9.07 2.41 11.03
C ASN A 42 9.19 2.37 9.50
N ASP A 43 10.43 2.42 9.00
CA ASP A 43 10.69 2.37 7.56
C ASP A 43 10.90 0.95 6.99
N ILE A 44 10.15 -0.01 7.55
CA ILE A 44 10.03 -1.36 6.99
C ILE A 44 8.87 -1.36 5.98
N SER A 45 9.13 -1.85 4.78
CA SER A 45 8.11 -2.04 3.74
C SER A 45 8.23 -3.41 3.11
N SER A 46 7.11 -3.99 2.66
CA SER A 46 7.11 -5.31 2.02
C SER A 46 8.04 -5.36 0.81
N THR A 47 8.16 -4.27 0.04
CA THR A 47 9.11 -4.17 -1.08
C THR A 47 10.57 -4.31 -0.62
N LYS A 48 10.95 -3.67 0.49
CA LYS A 48 12.30 -3.81 1.08
C LYS A 48 12.53 -5.23 1.59
N ILE A 49 11.55 -5.85 2.24
CA ILE A 49 11.61 -7.24 2.71
C ILE A 49 11.82 -8.21 1.55
N ARG A 50 10.98 -8.16 0.51
CA ARG A 50 11.13 -9.05 -0.67
C ARG A 50 12.48 -8.86 -1.35
N ARG A 51 12.98 -7.62 -1.43
CA ARG A 51 14.31 -7.33 -1.98
C ARG A 51 15.45 -7.91 -1.14
N ALA A 52 15.38 -7.78 0.19
CA ALA A 52 16.37 -8.36 1.11
C ALA A 52 16.44 -9.88 0.94
N LEU A 53 15.28 -10.54 0.91
CA LEU A 53 15.17 -11.98 0.69
C LEU A 53 15.78 -12.43 -0.64
N ARG A 54 15.47 -11.75 -1.75
CA ARG A 54 16.08 -12.03 -3.07
C ARG A 54 17.60 -11.90 -3.10
N ARG A 55 18.17 -11.09 -2.20
CA ARG A 55 19.62 -10.88 -2.07
C ARG A 55 20.27 -11.77 -1.01
N GLY A 56 19.52 -12.70 -0.41
CA GLY A 56 20.02 -13.54 0.69
C GLY A 56 20.33 -12.76 1.97
N GLN A 57 19.76 -11.56 2.14
CA GLN A 57 19.97 -10.75 3.34
C GLN A 57 19.00 -11.19 4.44
N SER A 58 19.46 -11.16 5.70
CA SER A 58 18.60 -11.48 6.84
C SER A 58 17.48 -10.46 7.00
N ILE A 59 16.27 -10.94 7.26
CA ILE A 59 15.11 -10.13 7.66
C ILE A 59 14.72 -10.35 9.13
N ARG A 60 15.63 -10.95 9.92
CA ARG A 60 15.42 -11.17 11.35
C ARG A 60 15.15 -9.84 12.04
N TYR A 61 14.20 -9.83 12.97
CA TYR A 61 13.73 -8.64 13.70
C TYR A 61 12.92 -7.64 12.87
N LEU A 62 12.81 -7.80 11.55
CA LEU A 62 11.94 -6.97 10.70
C LEU A 62 10.53 -7.55 10.55
N VAL A 63 10.38 -8.85 10.83
CA VAL A 63 9.12 -9.59 10.83
C VAL A 63 9.10 -10.56 12.02
N PRO A 64 7.92 -11.02 12.46
CA PRO A 64 7.83 -12.08 13.48
C PRO A 64 8.56 -13.36 13.07
N ASP A 65 9.17 -14.06 14.02
CA ASP A 65 9.97 -15.26 13.72
C ASP A 65 9.18 -16.37 13.03
N ALA A 66 7.89 -16.52 13.37
CA ALA A 66 7.01 -17.48 12.70
C ALA A 66 6.83 -17.15 11.20
N VAL A 67 6.72 -15.86 10.85
CA VAL A 67 6.61 -15.39 9.47
C VAL A 67 7.92 -15.61 8.73
N ARG A 68 9.06 -15.29 9.36
CA ARG A 68 10.39 -15.55 8.81
C ARG A 68 10.59 -17.05 8.52
N GLY A 69 10.30 -17.91 9.49
CA GLY A 69 10.42 -19.36 9.33
C GLY A 69 9.51 -19.91 8.23
N TYR A 70 8.30 -19.35 8.08
CA TYR A 70 7.41 -19.71 6.98
C TYR A 70 7.95 -19.29 5.61
N ILE A 71 8.46 -18.07 5.48
CA ILE A 71 9.07 -17.57 4.25
C ILE A 71 10.27 -18.45 3.83
N GLU A 72 11.16 -18.76 4.76
CA GLU A 72 12.36 -19.58 4.53
C GLU A 72 11.98 -21.02 4.14
N LYS A 73 11.04 -21.64 4.85
CA LYS A 73 10.59 -23.00 4.57
C LYS A 73 9.98 -23.15 3.16
N HIS A 74 9.28 -22.12 2.68
CA HIS A 74 8.53 -22.16 1.42
C HIS A 74 9.18 -21.39 0.28
N ASN A 75 10.35 -20.76 0.49
CA ASN A 75 11.05 -19.94 -0.51
C ASN A 75 10.14 -18.95 -1.26
N LEU A 76 9.26 -18.23 -0.53
CA LEU A 76 8.13 -17.49 -1.10
C LEU A 76 8.52 -16.32 -2.02
N TYR A 77 9.72 -15.78 -1.86
CA TYR A 77 10.13 -14.55 -2.53
C TYR A 77 11.45 -14.73 -3.29
N SER A 78 11.34 -14.76 -4.61
CA SER A 78 12.41 -14.92 -5.60
C SER A 78 12.30 -13.84 -6.70
N SER A 79 13.25 -13.79 -7.64
CA SER A 79 13.15 -12.93 -8.83
C SER A 79 11.88 -13.26 -9.64
N GLU A 80 11.61 -14.55 -9.84
CA GLU A 80 10.40 -15.04 -10.50
C GLU A 80 9.11 -14.55 -9.83
N SER A 81 9.07 -14.56 -8.49
CA SER A 81 7.90 -14.08 -7.75
C SER A 81 7.67 -12.57 -7.89
N GLU A 82 8.74 -11.79 -8.11
CA GLU A 82 8.64 -10.33 -8.26
C GLU A 82 8.13 -9.96 -9.66
N ASP A 83 8.45 -10.76 -10.67
CA ASP A 83 8.00 -10.58 -12.05
C ASP A 83 6.56 -11.06 -12.26
N ARG A 84 5.90 -11.56 -11.20
CA ARG A 84 4.50 -11.95 -11.26
C ARG A 84 3.64 -10.75 -11.60
N ASN A 85 2.88 -10.85 -12.69
CA ASN A 85 2.08 -9.77 -13.29
C ASN A 85 2.90 -8.66 -13.96
N ALA A 86 4.17 -8.88 -14.30
CA ALA A 86 4.92 -7.95 -15.14
C ALA A 86 4.17 -7.67 -16.46
N GLY A 87 4.02 -6.39 -16.79
CA GLY A 87 3.27 -5.94 -17.98
C GLY A 87 1.74 -6.01 -17.84
N VAL A 88 1.20 -6.52 -16.73
CA VAL A 88 -0.25 -6.56 -16.49
C VAL A 88 -0.70 -5.25 -15.84
N ILE A 89 -1.73 -4.63 -16.42
CA ILE A 89 -2.33 -3.40 -15.88
C ILE A 89 -3.10 -3.75 -14.59
N LEU A 90 -2.97 -2.92 -13.56
CA LEU A 90 -3.71 -3.09 -12.31
C LEU A 90 -5.22 -3.15 -12.58
N ALA A 91 -5.90 -4.13 -11.98
CA ALA A 91 -7.32 -4.38 -12.23
C ALA A 91 -8.23 -3.15 -12.06
N PRO A 92 -8.06 -2.28 -11.04
CA PRO A 92 -8.85 -1.05 -10.96
C PRO A 92 -8.63 -0.12 -12.17
N LEU A 93 -7.38 0.06 -12.61
CA LEU A 93 -7.08 0.91 -13.77
C LEU A 93 -7.70 0.35 -15.04
N GLN A 94 -7.65 -0.97 -15.25
CA GLN A 94 -8.29 -1.62 -16.38
C GLN A 94 -9.82 -1.43 -16.36
N LYS A 95 -10.46 -1.52 -15.19
CA LYS A 95 -11.91 -1.36 -15.03
C LYS A 95 -12.35 0.07 -15.36
N TYR A 96 -11.72 1.07 -14.76
CA TYR A 96 -12.16 2.47 -14.91
C TYR A 96 -11.68 3.11 -16.23
N ALA A 97 -10.59 2.64 -16.84
CA ALA A 97 -10.18 3.10 -18.17
C ALA A 97 -11.16 2.66 -19.29
N ARG A 98 -11.89 1.56 -19.11
CA ARG A 98 -12.93 1.11 -20.05
C ARG A 98 -14.22 1.93 -19.94
N GLY A 99 -14.60 2.36 -18.73
CA GLY A 99 -15.77 3.22 -18.50
C GLY A 99 -15.65 4.57 -19.18
N CYS A 100 -14.45 5.17 -19.17
CA CYS A 100 -14.18 6.47 -19.80
C CYS A 100 -14.41 6.48 -21.34
N LYS A 101 -14.38 5.30 -22.00
CA LYS A 101 -14.67 5.20 -23.44
C LYS A 101 -16.17 5.18 -23.80
N GLN A 102 -17.07 4.98 -22.83
CA GLN A 102 -18.52 4.93 -23.09
C GLN A 102 -19.22 6.29 -22.88
N GLU A 103 -18.61 7.22 -22.15
CA GLU A 103 -19.15 8.57 -21.91
C GLU A 103 -18.83 9.58 -23.04
N GLN A 104 -18.04 9.21 -24.05
CA GLN A 104 -17.67 10.08 -25.17
C GLN A 104 -18.44 9.80 -26.48
N THR A 105 -19.54 9.03 -26.44
CA THR A 105 -20.38 8.73 -27.62
C THR A 105 -21.85 9.14 -27.42
N LEU A 106 -22.10 10.17 -26.63
CA LEU A 106 -23.38 10.88 -26.59
C LEU A 106 -23.16 12.38 -26.75
#